data_AF-A0A292E7R7-F1
#
_entry.id   AF-A0A292E7R7-F1
#
_cell.length_a   1.000
_cell.length_b   1.000
_cell.length_c   1.000
_cell.angle_alpha   90.00
_cell.angle_beta   90.00
_cell.angle_gamma   90.00
#
_symmetry.space_group_name_H-M   'P 1'
#
loop_
_entity.id
_entity.type
_entity.pdbx_description
1 polymer ?
#
loop_
_entity_poly.entity_id
_entity_poly.type
_entity_poly.pdbx_seq_one_letter_code
_entity_poly.pdbx_strand_id
1 'polypeptide(L)'
;MIALSENRAVLDPIGTLTRVQRDALIAVDFFRCHTRDRRGWQIGNRHFAPMTIASLEKHGLVIRRQRSIITTVAGKLALDKLRGDKLKGQSS
;
A
#
# COMPACT_ATOMS: atom_id res chain seq x y z
N MET A 1 -12.23 -8.98 -8.71
CA MET A 1 -12.42 -7.79 -7.86
C MET A 1 -12.89 -8.29 -6.51
N ILE A 2 -12.22 -7.92 -5.40
CA ILE A 2 -12.64 -8.30 -4.04
C ILE A 2 -13.56 -7.20 -3.52
N ALA A 3 -14.71 -7.55 -2.94
CA ALA A 3 -15.60 -6.56 -2.32
C ALA A 3 -14.89 -5.88 -1.14
N LEU A 4 -15.03 -4.56 -1.00
CA LEU A 4 -14.37 -3.79 0.07
C LEU A 4 -14.70 -4.34 1.47
N SER A 5 -15.95 -4.77 1.66
CA SER A 5 -16.48 -5.33 2.90
C SER A 5 -15.91 -6.71 3.25
N GLU A 6 -15.29 -7.41 2.31
CA GLU A 6 -14.68 -8.74 2.51
C GLU A 6 -13.15 -8.69 2.45
N ASN A 7 -12.58 -7.55 2.05
CA ASN A 7 -11.16 -7.40 1.88
C ASN A 7 -10.45 -7.21 3.23
N ARG A 8 -9.89 -8.28 3.78
CA ARG A 8 -9.12 -8.24 5.03
C ARG A 8 -7.98 -7.22 5.02
N ALA A 9 -7.37 -6.95 3.86
CA ALA A 9 -6.32 -5.94 3.74
C ALA A 9 -6.82 -4.49 3.91
N VAL A 10 -8.14 -4.27 3.84
CA VAL A 10 -8.81 -3.00 4.16
C VAL A 10 -9.38 -3.04 5.58
N LEU A 11 -9.95 -4.18 5.99
CA LEU A 11 -10.58 -4.32 7.29
C LEU A 11 -9.56 -4.34 8.43
N ASP A 12 -8.49 -5.10 8.28
CA ASP A 12 -7.37 -5.23 9.21
C ASP A 12 -6.02 -5.22 8.44
N PRO A 13 -5.56 -4.05 8.01
CA PRO A 13 -4.31 -3.93 7.26
C PRO A 13 -3.07 -4.29 8.11
N ILE A 14 -3.15 -4.26 9.44
CA ILE A 14 -1.99 -4.49 10.32
C ILE A 14 -1.69 -5.98 10.46
N GLY A 15 -2.73 -6.81 10.67
CA GLY A 15 -2.59 -8.26 10.72
C GLY A 15 -2.52 -8.91 9.35
N THR A 16 -3.06 -8.27 8.29
CA THR A 16 -3.02 -8.84 6.94
C THR A 16 -1.75 -8.49 6.16
N LEU A 17 -1.27 -7.24 6.24
CA LEU A 17 -0.13 -6.77 5.43
C LEU A 17 1.17 -6.82 6.22
N THR A 18 2.24 -7.28 5.56
CA THR A 18 3.58 -7.24 6.15
C THR A 18 4.04 -5.79 6.34
N ARG A 19 5.01 -5.57 7.23
CA ARG A 19 5.54 -4.23 7.49
C ARG A 19 6.04 -3.54 6.21
N VAL A 20 6.68 -4.29 5.32
CA VAL A 20 7.19 -3.79 4.03
C VAL A 20 6.04 -3.42 3.07
N GLN A 21 4.95 -4.20 3.05
CA GLN A 21 3.77 -3.89 2.24
C GLN A 21 3.04 -2.63 2.72
N ARG A 22 2.89 -2.48 4.05
CA ARG A 22 2.32 -1.26 4.66
C ARG A 22 3.16 -0.05 4.31
N ASP A 23 4.47 -0.17 4.44
CA ASP A 23 5.42 0.90 4.12
C ASP A 23 5.38 1.29 2.64
N ALA A 24 5.29 0.30 1.74
CA ALA A 24 5.10 0.51 0.31
C ALA A 24 3.78 1.22 0.01
N LEU A 25 2.66 0.80 0.62
CA LEU A 25 1.36 1.44 0.42
C LEU A 25 1.38 2.91 0.87
N ILE A 26 2.02 3.21 2.02
CA ILE A 26 2.20 4.58 2.52
C ILE A 26 3.04 5.39 1.55
N ALA A 27 4.14 4.82 1.05
CA ALA A 27 5.03 5.50 0.12
C ALA A 27 4.32 5.81 -1.21
N VAL A 28 3.53 4.88 -1.75
CA VAL A 28 2.77 5.06 -3.01
C VAL A 28 1.73 6.19 -2.90
N ASP A 29 1.08 6.34 -1.75
CA ASP A 29 0.12 7.43 -1.53
C ASP A 29 0.80 8.78 -1.31
N PHE A 30 1.95 8.79 -0.62
CA PHE A 30 2.66 10.02 -0.30
C PHE A 30 3.46 10.57 -1.48
N PHE A 31 4.18 9.72 -2.21
CA PHE A 31 5.01 10.13 -3.33
C PHE A 31 4.23 10.07 -4.64
N ARG A 32 4.13 11.21 -5.32
CA ARG A 32 3.48 11.27 -6.64
C ARG A 32 4.37 10.70 -7.76
N CYS A 33 5.69 10.69 -7.54
CA CYS A 33 6.68 10.24 -8.51
C CYS A 33 7.08 8.78 -8.25
N HIS A 34 6.85 7.94 -9.25
CA HIS A 34 7.16 6.52 -9.24
C HIS A 34 8.09 6.20 -10.41
N THR A 35 9.24 5.60 -10.11
CA THR A 35 10.18 5.17 -11.14
C THR A 35 10.24 3.65 -11.13
N ARG A 36 9.99 3.04 -12.29
CA ARG A 36 10.19 1.60 -12.46
C ARG A 36 11.63 1.35 -12.84
N ASP A 37 12.32 0.54 -12.04
CA ASP A 37 13.67 0.06 -12.32
C ASP A 37 13.64 -1.40 -12.81
N ARG A 38 14.74 -1.90 -13.38
CA ARG A 38 14.87 -3.32 -13.74
C ARG A 38 14.70 -4.25 -12.54
N ARG A 39 15.06 -3.81 -11.33
CA ARG A 39 14.99 -4.61 -10.10
C ARG A 39 13.72 -4.40 -9.27
N GLY A 40 12.88 -3.43 -9.59
CA GLY A 40 11.68 -3.16 -8.81
C GLY A 40 11.06 -1.79 -9.05
N TRP A 41 10.49 -1.23 -7.98
CA TRP A 41 9.87 0.09 -7.98
C TRP A 41 10.57 1.00 -7.00
N GLN A 42 11.05 2.14 -7.50
CA GLN A 42 11.52 3.23 -6.68
C GLN A 42 10.39 4.22 -6.47
N ILE A 43 10.02 4.42 -5.22
CA ILE A 43 8.93 5.30 -4.79
C ILE A 43 9.54 6.31 -3.81
N GLY A 44 9.71 7.54 -4.27
CA GLY A 44 10.52 8.53 -3.55
C GLY A 44 11.95 8.05 -3.34
N ASN A 45 12.38 8.00 -2.07
CA ASN A 45 13.71 7.51 -1.66
C ASN A 45 13.73 6.02 -1.26
N ARG A 46 12.65 5.27 -1.53
CA ARG A 46 12.53 3.86 -1.12
C ARG A 46 12.45 2.94 -2.33
N HIS A 47 13.13 1.81 -2.22
CA HIS A 47 13.13 0.77 -3.24
C HIS A 47 12.32 -0.43 -2.76
N PHE A 48 11.32 -0.81 -3.54
CA PHE A 48 10.42 -1.93 -3.25
C PHE A 48 10.56 -3.01 -4.31
N ALA A 49 10.60 -4.26 -3.84
CA ALA A 49 10.63 -5.41 -4.72
C ALA A 49 9.35 -5.47 -5.58
N PRO A 50 9.44 -5.98 -6.82
CA PRO A 50 8.28 -6.10 -7.69
C PRO A 50 7.19 -6.99 -7.10
N MET A 51 7.60 -8.02 -6.33
CA MET A 51 6.68 -8.89 -5.58
C MET A 51 5.86 -8.13 -4.53
N THR A 52 6.44 -7.15 -3.85
CA THR A 52 5.73 -6.33 -2.85
C THR A 52 4.59 -5.55 -3.51
N ILE A 53 4.87 -4.90 -4.64
CA ILE A 53 3.85 -4.14 -5.39
C ILE A 53 2.80 -5.08 -5.99
N ALA A 54 3.22 -6.24 -6.50
CA ALA A 54 2.30 -7.25 -7.03
C ALA A 54 1.35 -7.79 -5.95
N SER A 55 1.82 -8.01 -4.72
CA SER A 55 0.95 -8.42 -3.62
C SER A 55 -0.06 -7.33 -3.25
N LEU A 56 0.35 -6.06 -3.22
CA LEU A 56 -0.57 -4.94 -2.99
C LEU A 56 -1.64 -4.84 -4.09
N GLU A 57 -1.26 -5.11 -5.33
CA GLU A 57 -2.19 -5.18 -6.47
C GLU A 57 -3.16 -6.36 -6.34
N LYS A 58 -2.67 -7.53 -5.90
CA LYS A 58 -3.54 -8.70 -5.62
C LYS A 58 -4.56 -8.43 -4.53
N HIS A 59 -4.20 -7.66 -3.50
CA HIS A 59 -5.14 -7.20 -2.48
C HIS A 59 -6.07 -6.08 -2.98
N GLY A 60 -5.92 -5.61 -4.22
CA GLY A 60 -6.73 -4.53 -4.80
C GLY A 60 -6.47 -3.15 -4.16
N LEU A 61 -5.35 -2.99 -3.44
CA LEU A 61 -5.00 -1.75 -2.75
C LEU A 61 -4.34 -0.73 -3.68
N VAL A 62 -3.65 -1.22 -4.71
CA VAL A 62 -3.02 -0.40 -5.74
C VAL A 62 -3.34 -0.95 -7.12
N ILE A 63 -3.24 -0.10 -8.13
CA ILE A 63 -3.30 -0.47 -9.54
C ILE A 63 -1.96 -0.08 -10.17
N ARG A 64 -1.27 -1.05 -10.77
CA ARG A 64 -0.07 -0.78 -11.55
C ARG A 64 -0.44 -0.33 -12.95
N ARG A 65 0.04 0.83 -13.34
CA ARG A 65 0.08 1.32 -14.72
C ARG A 65 1.49 1.16 -15.28
N GLN A 66 1.65 1.39 -16.58
CA GLN A 66 2.89 1.12 -17.31
C GLN A 66 4.12 1.86 -16.73
N ARG A 67 3.92 3.09 -16.21
CA ARG A 67 4.96 3.94 -15.61
C ARG A 67 4.62 4.47 -14.22
N SER A 68 3.51 4.05 -13.62
CA SER A 68 3.05 4.64 -12.35
C SER A 68 2.23 3.63 -11.56
N ILE A 69 2.22 3.79 -10.24
CA ILE A 69 1.34 3.05 -9.35
C ILE A 69 0.30 4.04 -8.81
N ILE A 70 -0.96 3.63 -8.75
CA ILE A 70 -2.06 4.46 -8.25
C ILE A 70 -2.73 3.73 -7.10
N THR A 71 -2.91 4.41 -5.96
CA THR A 71 -3.66 3.89 -4.83
C THR A 71 -5.16 3.84 -5.15
N THR A 72 -5.80 2.70 -4.92
CA THR A 72 -7.26 2.56 -5.11
C THR A 72 -8.03 3.14 -3.93
N VAL A 73 -9.36 3.19 -4.04
CA VAL A 73 -10.23 3.52 -2.90
C VAL A 73 -9.98 2.56 -1.73
N ALA A 74 -9.80 1.25 -2.00
CA ALA A 74 -9.43 0.26 -0.99
C ALA A 74 -8.11 0.58 -0.31
N GLY A 75 -7.08 0.96 -1.09
CA GLY A 75 -5.78 1.36 -0.56
C GLY A 75 -5.86 2.60 0.32
N LYS A 76 -6.67 3.60 -0.06
CA LYS A 76 -6.89 4.81 0.77
C LYS A 76 -7.58 4.49 2.09
N LEU A 77 -8.59 3.61 2.08
CA LEU A 77 -9.26 3.15 3.30
C LEU A 77 -8.30 2.36 4.21
N ALA A 78 -7.49 1.48 3.62
CA ALA A 78 -6.46 0.75 4.37
C ALA A 78 -5.44 1.71 5.01
N LEU A 79 -5.03 2.76 4.29
CA LEU A 79 -4.12 3.79 4.81
C LEU A 79 -4.74 4.61 5.94
N ASP A 80 -6.01 4.99 5.82
CA ASP A 80 -6.74 5.69 6.87
C ASP A 80 -6.73 4.87 8.16
N LYS A 81 -7.02 3.56 8.09
CA LYS A 81 -6.91 2.66 9.23
C LYS A 81 -5.49 2.54 9.78
N LEU A 82 -4.49 2.40 8.91
CA LEU A 82 -3.08 2.34 9.33
C LEU A 82 -2.63 3.62 10.05
N ARG A 83 -3.13 4.79 9.64
CA ARG A 83 -2.86 6.08 10.28
C ARG A 83 -3.63 6.24 11.60
N GLY A 84 -4.91 5.87 11.61
CA GLY A 84 -5.76 5.92 12.79
C GLY A 84 -5.27 5.02 13.93
N ASP A 85 -4.77 3.83 13.61
CA ASP A 85 -4.15 2.93 14.59
C ASP A 85 -2.83 3.49 15.15
N LYS A 86 -2.00 4.09 14.28
CA LYS A 86 -0.74 4.74 14.68
C LYS A 86 -0.96 5.92 15.65
N LEU A 87 -2.11 6.58 15.56
CA LEU A 87 -2.51 7.67 16.46
C LEU A 87 -3.10 7.14 17.78
N LYS A 88 -3.82 6.01 17.76
CA LYS A 88 -4.30 5.35 18.98
C LYS A 88 -3.18 4.82 19.86
N GLY A 89 -2.03 4.45 19.29
CA GLY A 89 -0.85 4.00 20.02
C GLY A 89 -0.01 5.10 20.69
N GLN A 90 -0.38 6.39 20.60
CA GLN A 90 0.34 7.51 21.24
C GLN A 90 -0.42 8.12 22.45
N SER A 91 -1.47 7.46 22.92
CA SER A 91 -2.13 7.78 24.20
C SER A 91 -1.89 6.64 25.20
N SER A 92 -0.69 6.58 25.75
CA SER A 92 -0.37 5.80 26.97
C SER A 92 0.71 6.52 27.73
#